data_AF-T2MHY8-F1
#
_entry.id   AF-T2MHY8-F1
#
_cell.length_a   1.000
_cell.length_b   1.000
_cell.length_c   1.000
_cell.angle_alpha   90.00
_cell.angle_beta   90.00
_cell.angle_gamma   90.00
#
_symmetry.space_group_name_H-M   'P 1'
#
loop_
_entity.id
_entity.type
_entity.pdbx_description
1 polymer ?
#
loop_
_entity_poly.entity_id
_entity_poly.type
_entity_poly.pdbx_seq_one_letter_code
_entity_poly.pdbx_strand_id
1 'polypeptide(L)'
;MCTWQLQIATEKSFVCTIANQSQNITQRVYTINNHELAHVNCIRDLGVTIDRNLKFNQHINLIIHKAMSRAFLILKSFSSRDRLLMVKAYCTYIYTEKNPEEGCSVINNTVVVIISRMSDILKPKKENIENNSNDDEIKKTKINENGRSPKRKVDLTDSYHDEYQYLNLVKRIIETGYSKADRTGTGTLSIFGGQMRFNLRESFPLLTTKRVFWKGVVEELLWFISGSTDGNILAQKGVQIWNSNGTREFLDKCNLHHREVGDLGPIYGFQWRHFGAKYVDKHADYTGQGIDQLAQIIHTIKTNPDDRRMIMSAWNPVDIPLMALPPCHSFCQFYVANGELSCQMYQRSCDMGLGIPFNIASYSLLTYIIAHVCNLKVMIIIGIKMII
;
A
#
# COMPACT_ATOMS: atom_id res chain seq x y z
N MET A 1 -41.00 -4.92 3.44
CA MET A 1 -40.30 -3.75 2.86
C MET A 1 -38.91 -3.69 3.48
N CYS A 2 -37.87 -3.44 2.70
CA CYS A 2 -36.48 -3.58 3.16
C CYS A 2 -35.91 -2.20 3.54
N THR A 3 -35.84 -1.89 4.84
CA THR A 3 -35.33 -0.61 5.35
C THR A 3 -33.80 -0.61 5.44
N TRP A 4 -33.12 -0.59 4.29
CA TRP A 4 -31.66 -0.45 4.18
C TRP A 4 -31.19 1.02 4.28
N GLN A 5 -31.78 1.81 5.18
CA GLN A 5 -31.29 3.15 5.50
C GLN A 5 -30.50 3.12 6.80
N LEU A 6 -29.18 3.34 6.69
CA LEU A 6 -28.35 3.78 7.80
C LEU A 6 -29.00 5.03 8.42
N GLN A 7 -29.25 5.01 9.73
CA GLN A 7 -29.76 6.19 10.41
C GLN A 7 -28.76 7.34 10.27
N ILE A 8 -29.25 8.49 9.82
CA ILE A 8 -28.46 9.71 9.72
C ILE A 8 -28.07 10.12 11.14
N ALA A 9 -26.76 10.23 11.38
CA ALA A 9 -26.20 10.78 12.61
C ALA A 9 -26.59 12.25 12.75
N THR A 10 -27.66 12.52 13.51
CA THR A 10 -28.19 13.88 13.72
C THR A 10 -27.16 14.78 14.39
N GLU A 11 -26.35 14.22 15.28
CA GLU A 11 -25.27 14.90 16.01
C GLU A 11 -24.07 15.28 15.14
N LYS A 12 -24.00 14.77 13.90
CA LYS A 12 -22.96 15.08 12.91
C LYS A 12 -23.49 15.87 11.71
N SER A 13 -24.78 16.20 11.74
CA SER A 13 -25.48 16.89 10.66
C SER A 13 -25.60 18.39 10.98
N PHE A 14 -25.26 19.24 10.01
CA PHE A 14 -25.27 20.70 10.15
C PHE A 14 -25.97 21.34 8.96
N VAL A 15 -26.56 22.53 9.16
CA VAL A 15 -27.18 23.29 8.07
C VAL A 15 -26.38 24.53 7.75
N CYS A 16 -25.92 24.63 6.51
CA CYS A 16 -25.37 25.84 5.93
C CYS A 16 -26.40 26.42 4.95
N THR A 17 -27.04 27.53 5.30
CA THR A 17 -27.99 28.20 4.39
C THR A 17 -27.23 29.01 3.34
N ILE A 18 -27.24 28.55 2.10
CA ILE A 18 -26.74 29.32 0.96
C ILE A 18 -27.77 30.41 0.64
N ALA A 19 -27.44 31.67 0.89
CA ALA A 19 -28.34 32.80 0.67
C ALA A 19 -27.90 33.62 -0.55
N ASN A 20 -28.84 33.90 -1.45
CA ASN A 20 -28.69 35.02 -2.38
C ASN A 20 -29.00 36.33 -1.62
N GLN A 21 -28.43 37.46 -2.03
CA GLN A 21 -28.30 38.67 -1.18
C GLN A 21 -29.60 39.41 -0.78
N SER A 22 -30.78 38.84 -1.02
CA SER A 22 -32.08 39.49 -0.83
C SER A 22 -33.12 38.58 -0.15
N GLN A 23 -32.95 38.30 1.15
CA GLN A 23 -34.05 38.12 2.14
C GLN A 23 -33.48 37.79 3.54
N ASN A 24 -34.17 38.22 4.60
CA ASN A 24 -33.86 37.87 5.98
C ASN A 24 -34.25 36.40 6.28
N ILE A 25 -33.38 35.46 5.95
CA ILE A 25 -33.57 34.03 6.24
C ILE A 25 -33.01 33.70 7.64
N THR A 26 -33.51 34.36 8.68
CA THR A 26 -33.10 34.16 10.08
C THR A 26 -34.04 33.25 10.88
N GLN A 27 -35.06 32.66 10.24
CA GLN A 27 -36.18 32.00 10.94
C GLN A 27 -36.54 30.59 10.45
N ARG A 28 -35.72 29.96 9.60
CA ARG A 28 -35.94 28.56 9.19
C ARG A 28 -35.20 27.60 10.13
N VAL A 29 -35.97 26.98 11.02
CA VAL A 29 -35.53 25.81 11.81
C VAL A 29 -35.55 24.58 10.92
N TYR A 30 -34.47 23.78 10.96
CA TYR A 30 -34.33 22.54 10.19
C TYR A 30 -34.16 21.38 11.15
N THR A 31 -34.92 20.30 10.97
CA THR A 31 -34.89 19.13 11.86
C THR A 31 -34.68 17.82 11.09
N ILE A 32 -34.00 16.87 11.74
CA ILE A 32 -33.96 15.45 11.33
C ILE A 32 -34.35 14.62 12.55
N ASN A 33 -35.31 13.70 12.41
CA ASN A 33 -35.83 12.87 13.52
C ASN A 33 -36.24 13.69 14.76
N ASN A 34 -36.87 14.86 14.55
CA ASN A 34 -37.22 15.85 15.58
C ASN A 34 -36.04 16.49 16.34
N HIS A 35 -34.79 16.23 15.97
CA HIS A 35 -33.62 16.98 16.44
C HIS A 35 -33.36 18.19 15.55
N GLU A 36 -33.25 19.38 16.15
CA GLU A 36 -32.85 20.60 15.46
C GLU A 36 -31.37 20.56 15.05
N LEU A 37 -31.10 20.89 13.79
CA LEU A 37 -29.74 20.93 13.24
C LEU A 37 -29.08 22.28 13.52
N ALA A 38 -27.85 22.24 14.03
CA ALA A 38 -27.09 23.46 14.29
C ALA A 38 -26.78 24.22 12.98
N HIS A 39 -27.01 25.53 13.00
CA HIS A 39 -26.70 26.42 11.89
C HIS A 39 -25.20 26.75 11.84
N VAL A 40 -24.59 26.65 10.66
CA VAL A 40 -23.17 26.94 10.45
C VAL A 40 -22.96 27.94 9.32
N ASN A 41 -22.07 28.91 9.53
CA ASN A 41 -21.71 29.90 8.51
C ASN A 41 -20.74 29.36 7.45
N CYS A 42 -20.06 28.25 7.76
CA CYS A 42 -19.27 27.47 6.81
C CYS A 42 -19.37 25.98 7.12
N ILE A 43 -19.28 25.14 6.09
CA ILE A 43 -19.21 23.69 6.22
C ILE A 43 -17.99 23.17 5.46
N ARG A 44 -17.44 22.04 5.90
CA ARG A 44 -16.40 21.33 5.15
C ARG A 44 -16.94 20.00 4.66
N ASP A 45 -17.02 19.85 3.35
CA ASP A 45 -17.49 18.62 2.69
C ASP A 45 -16.52 18.20 1.57
N LEU A 46 -16.32 16.89 1.43
CA LEU A 46 -15.37 16.24 0.51
C LEU A 46 -13.95 16.87 0.46
N GLY A 47 -13.56 17.56 1.54
CA GLY A 47 -12.28 18.25 1.69
C GLY A 47 -12.31 19.76 1.42
N VAL A 48 -13.34 20.27 0.74
CA VAL A 48 -13.56 21.69 0.40
C VAL A 48 -14.26 22.41 1.55
N THR A 49 -13.90 23.67 1.81
CA THR A 49 -14.61 24.54 2.77
C THR A 49 -15.48 25.53 2.02
N ILE A 50 -16.77 25.54 2.31
CA ILE A 50 -17.80 26.33 1.63
C ILE A 50 -18.45 27.26 2.66
N ASP A 51 -18.47 28.57 2.39
CA ASP A 51 -19.22 29.54 3.21
C ASP A 51 -20.66 29.73 2.70
N ARG A 52 -21.51 30.36 3.53
CA ARG A 52 -22.91 30.67 3.20
C ARG A 52 -23.15 31.54 1.95
N ASN A 53 -22.09 32.15 1.41
CA ASN A 53 -22.11 33.01 0.22
C ASN A 53 -21.48 32.31 -1.01
N LEU A 54 -21.16 31.02 -0.91
CA LEU A 54 -20.37 30.26 -1.89
C LEU A 54 -18.98 30.86 -2.19
N LYS A 55 -18.40 31.60 -1.24
CA LYS A 55 -17.04 32.13 -1.35
C LYS A 55 -16.04 31.10 -0.82
N PHE A 56 -15.07 30.77 -1.66
CA PHE A 56 -13.99 29.84 -1.33
C PHE A 56 -12.79 30.50 -0.66
N ASN A 57 -12.87 31.79 -0.31
CA ASN A 57 -11.74 32.57 0.22
C ASN A 57 -11.05 31.91 1.41
N GLN A 58 -11.80 31.34 2.36
CA GLN A 58 -11.23 30.62 3.51
C GLN A 58 -10.50 29.34 3.07
N HIS A 59 -11.06 28.60 2.12
CA HIS A 59 -10.45 27.39 1.57
C HIS A 59 -9.15 27.71 0.78
N ILE A 60 -9.22 28.72 -0.08
CA ILE A 60 -8.10 29.23 -0.88
C ILE A 60 -7.00 29.75 0.05
N ASN A 61 -7.32 30.57 1.05
CA ASN A 61 -6.35 31.05 2.04
C ASN A 61 -5.69 29.90 2.82
N LEU A 62 -6.44 28.84 3.18
CA LEU A 62 -5.88 27.66 3.82
C LEU A 62 -4.95 26.86 2.89
N ILE A 63 -5.24 26.78 1.59
CA ILE A 63 -4.36 26.17 0.57
C ILE A 63 -3.10 27.01 0.40
N ILE A 64 -3.24 28.32 0.16
CA ILE A 64 -2.12 29.27 -0.01
C ILE A 64 -1.23 29.27 1.23
N HIS A 65 -1.79 29.38 2.43
CA HIS A 65 -1.02 29.35 3.67
C HIS A 65 -0.24 28.04 3.83
N LYS A 66 -0.84 26.89 3.51
CA LYS A 66 -0.13 25.60 3.50
C LYS A 66 0.97 25.55 2.45
N ALA A 67 0.73 26.06 1.24
CA ALA A 67 1.72 26.13 0.18
C ALA A 67 2.90 27.03 0.58
N MET A 68 2.64 28.23 1.08
CA MET A 68 3.65 29.17 1.58
C MET A 68 4.44 28.59 2.77
N SER A 69 3.76 27.96 3.74
CA SER A 69 4.42 27.33 4.90
C SER A 69 5.38 26.22 4.45
N ARG A 70 4.95 25.38 3.49
CA ARG A 70 5.80 24.32 2.94
C ARG A 70 6.94 24.89 2.09
N ALA A 71 6.68 25.89 1.24
CA ALA A 71 7.69 26.56 0.42
C ALA A 71 8.79 27.24 1.29
N PHE A 72 8.39 27.88 2.38
CA PHE A 72 9.31 28.42 3.39
C PHE A 72 10.17 27.32 4.02
N LEU A 73 9.59 26.14 4.32
CA LEU A 73 10.35 24.99 4.80
C LEU A 73 11.36 24.45 3.75
N ILE A 74 11.04 24.49 2.44
CA ILE A 74 12.04 24.20 1.38
C ILE A 74 13.21 25.18 1.48
N LEU A 75 12.91 26.49 1.41
CA LEU A 75 13.92 27.53 1.32
C LEU A 75 14.81 27.52 2.56
N LYS A 76 14.21 27.29 3.74
CA LYS A 76 14.96 27.09 4.99
C LYS A 76 15.82 25.82 4.96
N SER A 77 15.38 24.75 4.30
CA SER A 77 16.17 23.51 4.19
C SER A 77 17.44 23.66 3.34
N PHE A 78 17.42 24.45 2.27
CA PHE A 78 18.60 24.69 1.43
C PHE A 78 19.71 25.47 2.14
N SER A 79 19.36 26.26 3.16
CA SER A 79 20.30 27.01 3.99
C SER A 79 20.61 26.35 5.34
N SER A 80 19.98 25.21 5.65
CA SER A 80 20.09 24.56 6.97
C SER A 80 21.07 23.39 6.96
N ARG A 81 21.85 23.29 8.04
CA ARG A 81 22.67 22.09 8.34
C ARG A 81 21.91 21.04 9.17
N ASP A 82 20.65 21.30 9.53
CA ASP A 82 19.78 20.37 10.26
C ASP A 82 19.33 19.22 9.36
N ARG A 83 19.88 18.03 9.62
CA ARG A 83 19.52 16.77 8.93
C ARG A 83 18.01 16.48 8.97
N LEU A 84 17.31 16.77 10.06
CA LEU A 84 15.87 16.49 10.19
C LEU A 84 15.05 17.42 9.30
N LEU A 85 15.47 18.69 9.17
CA LEU A 85 14.84 19.65 8.25
C LEU A 85 15.11 19.27 6.78
N MET A 86 16.33 18.83 6.45
CA MET A 86 16.69 18.33 5.12
C MET A 86 15.89 17.06 4.74
N VAL A 87 15.76 16.09 5.65
CA VAL A 87 14.97 14.87 5.40
C VAL A 87 13.50 15.22 5.20
N LYS A 88 12.93 16.11 6.02
CA LYS A 88 11.54 16.58 5.84
C LYS A 88 11.35 17.29 4.50
N ALA A 89 12.30 18.11 4.05
CA ALA A 89 12.24 18.74 2.75
C ALA A 89 12.34 17.73 1.60
N TYR A 90 13.30 16.79 1.67
CA TYR A 90 13.44 15.69 0.71
C TYR A 90 12.12 14.90 0.56
N CYS A 91 11.55 14.43 1.68
CA CYS A 91 10.29 13.69 1.69
C CYS A 91 9.04 14.50 1.32
N THR A 92 9.11 15.84 1.29
CA THR A 92 7.96 16.70 0.93
C THR A 92 8.02 17.22 -0.51
N TYR A 93 9.22 17.26 -1.11
CA TYR A 93 9.46 17.98 -2.37
C TYR A 93 10.36 17.30 -3.40
N ILE A 94 11.30 16.44 -2.97
CA ILE A 94 12.09 15.62 -3.90
C ILE A 94 11.38 14.27 -4.10
N TYR A 95 10.72 13.78 -3.05
CA TYR A 95 9.84 12.62 -3.08
C TYR A 95 8.36 13.05 -3.16
N THR A 96 7.98 13.70 -4.26
CA THR A 96 6.55 13.87 -4.60
C THR A 96 6.12 12.79 -5.57
N GLU A 97 5.28 11.86 -5.09
CA GLU A 97 4.33 11.18 -5.96
C GLU A 97 3.46 12.23 -6.68
N LYS A 98 3.76 12.51 -7.95
CA LYS A 98 2.82 12.84 -9.05
C LYS A 98 3.54 13.27 -10.33
N ASN A 99 3.21 12.58 -11.43
CA ASN A 99 3.39 12.93 -12.84
C ASN A 99 4.80 13.33 -13.35
N PRO A 100 5.42 12.49 -14.18
CA PRO A 100 5.51 12.77 -15.62
C PRO A 100 4.12 12.48 -16.25
N GLU A 101 3.41 13.39 -16.90
CA GLU A 101 3.86 14.42 -17.83
C GLU A 101 3.22 15.79 -17.54
N GLU A 102 3.68 16.80 -18.30
CA GLU A 102 3.32 18.23 -18.26
C GLU A 102 3.88 19.08 -17.10
N GLY A 103 4.97 19.82 -17.39
CA GLY A 103 4.98 21.26 -17.07
C GLY A 103 5.82 21.80 -15.91
N CYS A 104 7.09 21.39 -15.73
CA CYS A 104 8.08 22.29 -15.10
C CYS A 104 9.53 22.06 -15.56
N SER A 105 9.94 22.78 -16.59
CA SER A 105 11.30 22.83 -17.14
C SER A 105 12.23 23.74 -16.32
N VAL A 106 12.43 23.45 -15.03
CA VAL A 106 13.41 24.17 -14.19
C VAL A 106 14.25 23.18 -13.36
N ILE A 107 15.58 23.33 -13.43
CA ILE A 107 16.61 22.56 -12.68
C ILE A 107 16.86 21.09 -13.13
N ASN A 108 16.99 20.84 -14.44
CA ASN A 108 17.56 19.58 -14.95
C ASN A 108 19.10 19.64 -15.13
N ASN A 109 19.86 19.83 -14.04
CA ASN A 109 21.34 19.73 -14.08
C ASN A 109 22.02 19.40 -12.73
N THR A 110 21.32 19.52 -11.59
CA THR A 110 21.95 19.33 -10.27
C THR A 110 22.19 17.86 -9.90
N VAL A 111 21.40 16.93 -10.46
CA VAL A 111 21.50 15.48 -10.16
C VAL A 111 22.85 14.90 -10.58
N VAL A 112 23.36 15.28 -11.76
CA VAL A 112 24.67 14.82 -12.27
C VAL A 112 25.82 15.34 -11.38
N VAL A 113 25.74 16.60 -10.92
CA VAL A 113 26.75 17.22 -10.04
C VAL A 113 26.76 16.59 -8.64
N ILE A 114 25.59 16.21 -8.10
CA ILE A 114 25.50 15.53 -6.80
C ILE A 114 26.08 14.11 -6.88
N ILE A 115 25.75 13.33 -7.92
CA ILE A 115 26.29 11.97 -8.09
C ILE A 115 27.81 12.01 -8.26
N SER A 116 28.35 12.95 -9.04
CA SER A 116 29.79 13.20 -9.15
C SER A 116 30.43 13.48 -7.79
N ARG A 117 29.91 14.46 -7.03
CA ARG A 117 30.49 14.83 -5.72
C ARG A 117 30.36 13.74 -4.66
N MET A 118 29.29 12.95 -4.66
CA MET A 118 29.16 11.81 -3.73
C MET A 118 30.13 10.67 -4.08
N SER A 119 30.47 10.51 -5.36
CA SER A 119 31.46 9.51 -5.81
C SER A 119 32.88 9.85 -5.36
N ASP A 120 33.22 11.13 -5.24
CA ASP A 120 34.53 11.57 -4.72
C ASP A 120 34.62 11.53 -3.19
N ILE A 121 33.50 11.66 -2.48
CA ILE A 121 33.43 11.54 -1.01
C ILE A 121 33.55 10.08 -0.53
N LEU A 122 33.22 9.10 -1.38
CA LEU A 122 33.15 7.69 -1.02
C LEU A 122 34.36 6.85 -1.46
N LYS A 123 35.40 7.47 -2.04
CA LYS A 123 36.66 6.78 -2.33
C LYS A 123 37.48 6.56 -1.05
N PRO A 124 37.87 5.32 -0.69
CA PRO A 124 38.79 5.10 0.41
C PRO A 124 40.17 5.68 0.06
N LYS A 125 40.81 6.36 1.02
CA LYS A 125 42.23 6.72 0.89
C LYS A 125 43.07 5.43 0.87
N LYS A 126 43.82 5.21 -0.20
CA LYS A 126 45.01 4.35 -0.21
C LYS A 126 46.16 5.06 -0.92
N GLU A 127 47.36 4.69 -0.50
CA GLU A 127 48.60 5.41 -0.72
C GLU A 127 49.26 5.10 -2.07
N ASN A 128 50.29 5.88 -2.39
CA ASN A 128 51.05 5.83 -3.63
C ASN A 128 51.69 4.45 -3.88
N ILE A 129 51.53 3.92 -5.10
CA ILE A 129 52.53 3.10 -5.79
C ILE A 129 52.63 3.64 -7.21
N GLU A 130 53.85 3.92 -7.68
CA GLU A 130 54.15 4.58 -8.95
C GLU A 130 54.37 3.60 -10.12
N ASN A 131 54.25 4.10 -11.36
CA ASN A 131 54.84 3.58 -12.62
C ASN A 131 54.32 2.19 -13.09
N ASN A 132 54.37 1.70 -14.34
CA ASN A 132 54.51 2.23 -15.72
C ASN A 132 54.20 1.03 -16.68
N SER A 133 53.90 1.12 -17.99
CA SER A 133 53.54 2.22 -18.91
C SER A 133 53.16 1.62 -20.30
N ASN A 134 52.50 2.40 -21.17
CA ASN A 134 52.37 2.23 -22.63
C ASN A 134 51.45 1.13 -23.23
N ASP A 135 50.61 1.59 -24.17
CA ASP A 135 50.35 1.09 -25.54
C ASP A 135 49.98 -0.38 -25.79
N ASP A 136 48.84 -0.62 -26.46
CA ASP A 136 48.87 -0.78 -27.93
C ASP A 136 47.49 -0.72 -28.62
N GLU A 137 47.47 -0.30 -29.88
CA GLU A 137 46.30 -0.38 -30.77
C GLU A 137 46.01 -1.83 -31.21
N ILE A 138 44.74 -2.20 -31.49
CA ILE A 138 44.44 -3.15 -32.58
C ILE A 138 43.05 -2.91 -33.21
N LYS A 139 43.12 -2.34 -34.41
CA LYS A 139 42.37 -2.64 -35.66
C LYS A 139 40.89 -3.07 -35.62
N LYS A 140 40.09 -2.24 -36.29
CA LYS A 140 38.78 -2.57 -36.87
C LYS A 140 38.80 -3.85 -37.72
N THR A 141 37.81 -4.72 -37.53
CA THR A 141 37.46 -5.78 -38.50
C THR A 141 35.98 -5.65 -38.88
N LYS A 142 35.68 -5.59 -40.18
CA LYS A 142 34.31 -5.65 -40.69
C LYS A 142 33.82 -7.11 -40.62
N ILE A 143 32.63 -7.33 -40.06
CA ILE A 143 31.87 -8.57 -40.27
C ILE A 143 30.49 -8.17 -40.79
N ASN A 144 30.06 -8.82 -41.88
CA ASN A 144 28.87 -8.44 -42.62
C ASN A 144 27.58 -8.72 -41.85
N GLU A 145 26.62 -7.80 -41.96
CA GLU A 145 25.24 -8.04 -41.58
C GLU A 145 24.59 -9.04 -42.54
N ASN A 146 24.09 -10.16 -42.02
CA ASN A 146 22.90 -10.86 -42.54
C ASN A 146 22.48 -11.99 -41.59
N GLY A 147 21.57 -11.68 -40.67
CA GLY A 147 21.16 -12.60 -39.61
C GLY A 147 20.17 -12.01 -38.60
N ARG A 148 19.35 -11.03 -39.00
CA ARG A 148 18.28 -10.53 -38.12
C ARG A 148 17.04 -11.40 -38.26
N SER A 149 16.87 -12.30 -37.28
CA SER A 149 15.55 -12.79 -36.87
C SER A 149 14.55 -11.63 -36.81
N PRO A 150 13.29 -11.81 -37.24
CA PRO A 150 12.35 -10.70 -37.38
C PRO A 150 12.16 -10.00 -36.04
N LYS A 151 12.61 -8.74 -35.97
CA LYS A 151 12.24 -7.85 -34.86
C LYS A 151 10.72 -7.77 -34.87
N ARG A 152 10.06 -8.35 -33.86
CA ARG A 152 8.67 -7.97 -33.54
C ARG A 152 8.66 -6.45 -33.43
N LYS A 153 7.89 -5.79 -34.28
CA LYS A 153 7.45 -4.42 -34.00
C LYS A 153 6.69 -4.52 -32.68
N VAL A 154 7.29 -4.04 -31.62
CA VAL A 154 6.52 -3.65 -30.44
C VAL A 154 5.83 -2.36 -30.87
N ASP A 155 4.51 -2.42 -31.06
CA ASP A 155 3.75 -1.18 -31.22
C ASP A 155 3.94 -0.35 -29.95
N LEU A 156 4.45 0.87 -30.14
CA LEU A 156 4.66 1.84 -29.05
C LEU A 156 3.41 2.70 -28.80
N THR A 157 2.25 2.19 -29.20
CA THR A 157 0.93 2.76 -28.89
C THR A 157 0.36 2.01 -27.70
N ASP A 158 -0.05 2.76 -26.67
CA ASP A 158 -0.70 2.31 -25.44
C ASP A 158 0.16 1.53 -24.43
N SER A 159 1.06 2.23 -23.74
CA SER A 159 1.46 1.83 -22.37
C SER A 159 0.32 2.14 -21.39
N TYR A 160 -0.71 1.29 -21.33
CA TYR A 160 -1.76 1.41 -20.33
C TYR A 160 -1.18 1.33 -18.92
N HIS A 161 -1.41 2.37 -18.11
CA HIS A 161 -1.02 2.44 -16.71
C HIS A 161 -1.52 1.22 -15.91
N ASP A 162 -0.68 0.59 -15.09
CA ASP A 162 -0.97 -0.71 -14.45
C ASP A 162 -2.28 -0.72 -13.62
N GLU A 163 -2.72 0.42 -13.07
CA GLU A 163 -4.01 0.54 -12.36
C GLU A 163 -5.23 0.17 -13.22
N TYR A 164 -5.14 0.27 -14.56
CA TYR A 164 -6.20 -0.23 -15.44
C TYR A 164 -6.47 -1.73 -15.27
N GLN A 165 -5.51 -2.53 -14.79
CA GLN A 165 -5.74 -3.94 -14.50
C GLN A 165 -6.75 -4.13 -13.36
N TYR A 166 -6.71 -3.26 -12.34
CA TYR A 166 -7.69 -3.23 -11.26
C TYR A 166 -9.05 -2.71 -11.77
N LEU A 167 -9.05 -1.58 -12.49
CA LEU A 167 -10.30 -0.96 -12.99
C LEU A 167 -11.05 -1.88 -13.97
N ASN A 168 -10.33 -2.53 -14.89
CA ASN A 168 -10.91 -3.47 -15.85
C ASN A 168 -11.43 -4.74 -15.15
N LEU A 169 -10.79 -5.19 -14.07
CA LEU A 169 -11.28 -6.32 -13.28
C LEU A 169 -12.56 -5.98 -12.50
N VAL A 170 -12.63 -4.78 -11.90
CA VAL A 170 -13.86 -4.24 -11.27
C VAL A 170 -14.98 -4.10 -12.30
N LYS A 171 -14.70 -3.49 -13.46
CA LYS A 171 -15.66 -3.35 -14.57
C LYS A 171 -16.21 -4.72 -14.99
N ARG A 172 -15.35 -5.70 -15.24
CA ARG A 172 -15.74 -7.07 -15.60
C ARG A 172 -16.60 -7.76 -14.52
N ILE A 173 -16.33 -7.53 -13.23
CA ILE A 173 -17.18 -8.04 -12.14
C ILE A 173 -18.60 -7.44 -12.21
N ILE A 174 -18.71 -6.15 -12.50
CA ILE A 174 -20.00 -5.46 -12.59
C ILE A 174 -20.77 -5.92 -13.84
N GLU A 175 -20.09 -6.07 -14.99
CA GLU A 175 -20.71 -6.41 -16.27
C GLU A 175 -21.05 -7.90 -16.43
N THR A 176 -20.22 -8.81 -15.87
CA THR A 176 -20.33 -10.26 -16.12
C THR A 176 -20.32 -11.11 -14.85
N GLY A 177 -20.39 -10.50 -13.67
CA GLY A 177 -20.34 -11.22 -12.39
C GLY A 177 -21.63 -11.95 -12.06
N TYR A 178 -21.51 -13.14 -11.50
CA TYR A 178 -22.63 -13.88 -10.93
C TYR A 178 -23.05 -13.24 -9.60
N SER A 179 -24.33 -12.87 -9.51
CA SER A 179 -24.94 -12.46 -8.23
C SER A 179 -25.07 -13.67 -7.30
N LYS A 180 -24.60 -13.52 -6.06
CA LYS A 180 -24.61 -14.56 -5.02
C LYS A 180 -24.97 -13.95 -3.68
N ALA A 181 -25.67 -14.72 -2.85
CA ALA A 181 -25.78 -14.43 -1.43
C ALA A 181 -24.42 -14.67 -0.75
N ASP A 182 -24.11 -13.88 0.27
CA ASP A 182 -22.88 -13.96 1.06
C ASP A 182 -23.17 -14.11 2.56
N ARG A 183 -22.12 -14.37 3.34
CA ARG A 183 -22.19 -14.53 4.81
C ARG A 183 -22.57 -13.26 5.57
N THR A 184 -22.63 -12.10 4.90
CA THR A 184 -22.96 -10.79 5.49
C THR A 184 -24.41 -10.38 5.21
N GLY A 185 -25.10 -11.07 4.30
CA GLY A 185 -26.47 -10.75 3.90
C GLY A 185 -26.58 -9.53 2.97
N THR A 186 -25.45 -9.04 2.45
CA THR A 186 -25.40 -7.86 1.56
C THR A 186 -25.65 -8.24 0.10
N GLY A 187 -25.16 -9.41 -0.31
CA GLY A 187 -25.16 -9.84 -1.70
C GLY A 187 -23.90 -9.35 -2.42
N THR A 188 -23.35 -10.21 -3.29
CA THR A 188 -22.05 -10.01 -3.91
C THR A 188 -22.13 -10.33 -5.41
N LEU A 189 -21.53 -9.48 -6.25
CA LEU A 189 -21.23 -9.80 -7.66
C LEU A 189 -19.85 -10.45 -7.72
N SER A 190 -19.78 -11.63 -8.34
CA SER A 190 -18.62 -12.51 -8.23
C SER A 190 -18.16 -13.08 -9.57
N ILE A 191 -16.86 -13.30 -9.70
CA ILE A 191 -16.28 -14.17 -10.73
C ILE A 191 -15.29 -15.12 -10.07
N PHE A 192 -14.92 -16.19 -10.77
CA PHE A 192 -13.89 -17.13 -10.34
C PHE A 192 -12.78 -17.18 -11.41
N GLY A 193 -11.66 -16.49 -11.17
CA GLY A 193 -10.56 -16.39 -12.12
C GLY A 193 -10.23 -14.98 -12.61
N GLY A 194 -9.15 -14.43 -12.06
CA GLY A 194 -8.69 -13.06 -12.26
C GLY A 194 -7.26 -12.94 -11.73
N GLN A 195 -6.50 -12.08 -12.39
CA GLN A 195 -5.07 -11.91 -12.20
C GLN A 195 -4.71 -10.45 -12.50
N MET A 196 -3.78 -9.89 -11.74
CA MET A 196 -3.15 -8.60 -11.99
C MET A 196 -1.63 -8.74 -11.83
N ARG A 197 -0.85 -7.94 -12.55
CA ARG A 197 0.62 -7.96 -12.55
C ARG A 197 1.15 -6.54 -12.54
N PHE A 198 1.73 -6.10 -11.43
CA PHE A 198 2.25 -4.74 -11.31
C PHE A 198 3.78 -4.76 -11.44
N ASN A 199 4.32 -3.90 -12.30
CA ASN A 199 5.77 -3.73 -12.47
C ASN A 199 6.32 -2.89 -11.31
N LEU A 200 7.25 -3.44 -10.54
CA LEU A 200 7.83 -2.78 -9.36
C LEU A 200 9.15 -2.05 -9.66
N ARG A 201 9.69 -2.15 -10.89
CA ARG A 201 10.99 -1.55 -11.23
C ARG A 201 10.99 -0.03 -11.24
N GLU A 202 9.88 0.57 -11.65
CA GLU A 202 9.78 2.00 -11.97
C GLU A 202 8.78 2.74 -11.07
N SER A 203 7.83 2.04 -10.46
CA SER A 203 6.79 2.61 -9.61
C SER A 203 6.35 1.64 -8.51
N PHE A 204 5.62 2.17 -7.52
CA PHE A 204 4.97 1.39 -6.49
C PHE A 204 3.44 1.38 -6.74
N PRO A 205 2.75 0.23 -6.77
CA PRO A 205 1.34 0.14 -7.14
C PRO A 205 0.39 0.54 -5.99
N LEU A 206 0.51 1.77 -5.52
CA LEU A 206 -0.47 2.41 -4.63
C LEU A 206 -1.56 3.02 -5.52
N LEU A 207 -2.77 2.44 -5.51
CA LEU A 207 -3.84 2.88 -6.38
C LEU A 207 -4.17 4.38 -6.17
N THR A 208 -4.42 5.08 -7.27
CA THR A 208 -4.58 6.54 -7.31
C THR A 208 -6.03 6.98 -7.46
N THR A 209 -6.90 6.13 -8.05
CA THR A 209 -8.34 6.41 -8.24
C THR A 209 -9.13 6.47 -6.93
N LYS A 210 -8.60 5.90 -5.84
CA LYS A 210 -9.02 6.22 -4.46
C LYS A 210 -7.80 6.29 -3.56
N ARG A 211 -7.88 7.09 -2.49
CA ARG A 211 -6.83 7.10 -1.46
C ARG A 211 -6.79 5.77 -0.68
N VAL A 212 -5.66 5.07 -0.72
CA VAL A 212 -5.37 3.88 0.10
C VAL A 212 -4.85 4.30 1.48
N PHE A 213 -5.20 3.54 2.53
CA PHE A 213 -4.79 3.82 3.92
C PHE A 213 -3.36 3.32 4.19
N TRP A 214 -2.36 4.01 3.62
CA TRP A 214 -0.95 3.61 3.65
C TRP A 214 -0.39 3.33 5.07
N LYS A 215 -0.76 4.14 6.08
CA LYS A 215 -0.34 3.87 7.47
C LYS A 215 -0.80 2.48 7.95
N GLY A 216 -2.03 2.09 7.62
CA GLY A 216 -2.53 0.75 7.93
C GLY A 216 -1.71 -0.34 7.25
N VAL A 217 -1.40 -0.16 5.96
CA VAL A 217 -0.61 -1.12 5.16
C VAL A 217 0.75 -1.40 5.81
N VAL A 218 1.48 -0.33 6.17
CA VAL A 218 2.82 -0.45 6.77
C VAL A 218 2.76 -1.08 8.15
N GLU A 219 1.88 -0.60 9.03
CA GLU A 219 1.82 -1.07 10.42
C GLU A 219 1.31 -2.51 10.53
N GLU A 220 0.33 -2.91 9.71
CA GLU A 220 -0.14 -4.30 9.65
C GLU A 220 0.96 -5.23 9.13
N LEU A 221 1.66 -4.86 8.06
CA LEU A 221 2.72 -5.70 7.51
C LEU A 221 3.87 -5.90 8.51
N LEU A 222 4.26 -4.86 9.24
CA LEU A 222 5.28 -4.96 10.28
C LEU A 222 4.82 -5.85 11.45
N TRP A 223 3.54 -5.80 11.80
CA TRP A 223 2.92 -6.66 12.83
C TRP A 223 2.81 -8.13 12.38
N PHE A 224 2.52 -8.40 11.10
CA PHE A 224 2.64 -9.75 10.53
C PHE A 224 4.10 -10.24 10.55
N ILE A 225 5.06 -9.41 10.13
CA ILE A 225 6.49 -9.75 10.15
C ILE A 225 6.95 -10.05 11.57
N SER A 226 6.45 -9.34 12.59
CA SER A 226 6.81 -9.59 14.00
C SER A 226 6.16 -10.84 14.61
N GLY A 227 5.33 -11.58 13.86
CA GLY A 227 4.65 -12.78 14.36
C GLY A 227 3.49 -12.54 15.32
N SER A 228 3.05 -11.28 15.49
CA SER A 228 2.09 -10.93 16.55
C SER A 228 0.65 -11.23 16.15
N THR A 229 -0.18 -11.52 17.17
CA THR A 229 -1.61 -11.85 17.05
C THR A 229 -2.50 -10.95 17.91
N ASP A 230 -1.92 -9.96 18.60
CA ASP A 230 -2.66 -8.96 19.38
C ASP A 230 -3.10 -7.79 18.50
N GLY A 231 -4.39 -7.72 18.19
CA GLY A 231 -4.98 -6.60 17.45
C GLY A 231 -4.90 -5.26 18.20
N ASN A 232 -4.72 -5.28 19.53
CA ASN A 232 -4.65 -4.04 20.32
C ASN A 232 -3.38 -3.23 20.01
N ILE A 233 -2.28 -3.87 19.58
CA ILE A 233 -1.04 -3.19 19.16
C ILE A 233 -1.29 -2.28 17.95
N LEU A 234 -2.08 -2.76 16.98
CA LEU A 234 -2.51 -1.96 15.83
C LEU A 234 -3.48 -0.85 16.25
N ALA A 235 -4.44 -1.17 17.14
CA ALA A 235 -5.41 -0.21 17.63
C ALA A 235 -4.76 0.97 18.37
N GLN A 236 -3.77 0.72 19.23
CA GLN A 236 -2.97 1.75 19.93
C GLN A 236 -2.23 2.68 18.96
N LYS A 237 -1.78 2.15 17.81
CA LYS A 237 -1.18 2.95 16.73
C LYS A 237 -2.21 3.69 15.87
N GLY A 238 -3.51 3.58 16.15
CA GLY A 238 -4.58 4.20 15.36
C GLY A 238 -4.91 3.43 14.07
N VAL A 239 -4.62 2.12 14.01
CA VAL A 239 -4.93 1.24 12.88
C VAL A 239 -6.01 0.26 13.34
N GLN A 240 -7.27 0.57 13.02
CA GLN A 240 -8.45 -0.10 13.59
C GLN A 240 -8.99 -1.27 12.75
N ILE A 241 -8.22 -1.76 11.76
CA ILE A 241 -8.71 -2.67 10.70
C ILE A 241 -9.08 -4.06 11.21
N TRP A 242 -8.53 -4.48 12.36
CA TRP A 242 -8.82 -5.77 13.01
C TRP A 242 -9.84 -5.69 14.15
N ASN A 243 -10.26 -4.49 14.56
CA ASN A 243 -11.08 -4.31 15.77
C ASN A 243 -12.38 -5.12 15.75
N SER A 244 -13.09 -5.11 14.63
CA SER A 244 -14.37 -5.82 14.48
C SER A 244 -14.25 -7.34 14.54
N ASN A 245 -13.05 -7.89 14.32
CA ASN A 245 -12.74 -9.31 14.46
C ASN A 245 -12.20 -9.67 15.85
N GLY A 246 -11.77 -8.68 16.64
CA GLY A 246 -11.24 -8.87 17.99
C GLY A 246 -12.24 -8.61 19.13
N THR A 247 -13.49 -8.20 18.83
CA THR A 247 -14.48 -7.92 19.89
C THR A 247 -14.98 -9.20 20.56
N ARG A 248 -15.50 -9.08 21.79
CA ARG A 248 -16.07 -10.19 22.55
C ARG A 248 -17.18 -10.90 21.76
N GLU A 249 -18.09 -10.13 21.19
CA GLU A 249 -19.24 -10.62 20.41
C GLU A 249 -18.81 -11.38 19.16
N PHE A 250 -17.76 -10.91 18.48
CA PHE A 250 -17.25 -11.58 17.29
C PHE A 250 -16.51 -12.89 17.64
N LEU A 251 -15.67 -12.86 18.67
CA LEU A 251 -14.96 -14.05 19.16
C LEU A 251 -15.96 -15.11 19.67
N ASP A 252 -17.02 -14.71 20.38
CA ASP A 252 -18.09 -15.61 20.82
C ASP A 252 -18.87 -16.22 19.66
N LYS A 253 -19.16 -15.43 18.61
CA LYS A 253 -19.77 -15.93 17.37
C LYS A 253 -18.88 -16.96 16.64
N CYS A 254 -17.57 -16.92 16.85
CA CYS A 254 -16.61 -17.90 16.35
C CYS A 254 -16.38 -19.09 17.32
N ASN A 255 -17.13 -19.20 18.41
CA ASN A 255 -16.94 -20.17 19.51
C ASN A 255 -15.59 -20.03 20.26
N LEU A 256 -14.97 -18.85 20.22
CA LEU A 256 -13.68 -18.52 20.85
C LEU A 256 -13.87 -17.83 22.21
N HIS A 257 -14.78 -18.35 23.03
CA HIS A 257 -15.16 -17.81 24.35
C HIS A 257 -13.98 -17.62 25.30
N HIS A 258 -12.98 -18.49 25.20
CA HIS A 258 -11.77 -18.49 26.03
C HIS A 258 -10.72 -17.44 25.62
N ARG A 259 -10.83 -16.82 24.43
CA ARG A 259 -9.87 -15.81 23.95
C ARG A 259 -10.09 -14.47 24.64
N GLU A 260 -8.99 -13.76 24.93
CA GLU A 260 -9.05 -12.36 25.37
C GLU A 260 -9.49 -11.44 24.22
N VAL A 261 -10.04 -10.27 24.54
CA VAL A 261 -10.39 -9.25 23.52
C VAL A 261 -9.12 -8.82 22.75
N GLY A 262 -9.22 -8.82 21.43
CA GLY A 262 -8.10 -8.56 20.52
C GLY A 262 -7.09 -9.71 20.37
N ASP A 263 -7.25 -10.86 21.03
CA ASP A 263 -6.55 -12.09 20.65
C ASP A 263 -7.22 -12.65 19.38
N LEU A 264 -6.52 -12.55 18.26
CA LEU A 264 -7.03 -12.97 16.95
C LEU A 264 -6.74 -14.44 16.63
N GLY A 265 -6.11 -15.17 17.56
CA GLY A 265 -5.62 -16.54 17.38
C GLY A 265 -4.41 -16.65 16.44
N PRO A 266 -4.05 -17.86 16.01
CA PRO A 266 -2.86 -18.16 15.20
C PRO A 266 -2.97 -17.71 13.73
N ILE A 267 -3.28 -16.44 13.49
CA ILE A 267 -3.42 -15.85 12.15
C ILE A 267 -2.09 -15.44 11.51
N TYR A 268 -2.08 -15.24 10.19
CA TYR A 268 -1.01 -14.68 9.35
C TYR A 268 0.40 -14.65 9.94
N GLY A 269 0.75 -13.61 10.73
CA GLY A 269 2.09 -13.44 11.28
C GLY A 269 2.55 -14.63 12.11
N PHE A 270 1.69 -15.18 12.95
CA PHE A 270 1.97 -16.41 13.70
C PHE A 270 2.32 -17.55 12.75
N GLN A 271 1.55 -17.75 11.67
CA GLN A 271 1.84 -18.78 10.67
C GLN A 271 3.14 -18.48 9.91
N TRP A 272 3.48 -17.21 9.64
CA TRP A 272 4.71 -16.85 8.94
C TRP A 272 5.98 -17.11 9.76
N ARG A 273 5.91 -17.00 11.09
CA ARG A 273 7.06 -17.09 12.00
C ARG A 273 7.10 -18.38 12.83
N HIS A 274 5.95 -19.04 13.01
CA HIS A 274 5.73 -20.15 13.95
C HIS A 274 4.79 -21.24 13.38
N PHE A 275 4.84 -21.52 12.07
CA PHE A 275 3.91 -22.46 11.43
C PHE A 275 3.91 -23.82 12.14
N GLY A 276 2.73 -24.31 12.53
CA GLY A 276 2.57 -25.59 13.23
C GLY A 276 2.97 -25.58 14.71
N ALA A 277 3.36 -24.44 15.29
CA ALA A 277 3.47 -24.31 16.74
C ALA A 277 2.08 -24.35 17.40
N LYS A 278 1.99 -24.94 18.60
CA LYS A 278 0.72 -24.97 19.35
C LYS A 278 0.43 -23.58 19.91
N TYR A 279 -0.61 -22.93 19.39
CA TYR A 279 -1.06 -21.64 19.94
C TYR A 279 -1.56 -21.80 21.38
N VAL A 280 -1.23 -20.81 22.22
CA VAL A 280 -1.69 -20.65 23.60
C VAL A 280 -2.57 -19.40 23.68
N ASP A 281 -1.94 -18.23 23.72
CA ASP A 281 -2.56 -16.90 23.73
C ASP A 281 -1.66 -15.88 23.01
N LYS A 282 -2.13 -14.62 22.90
CA LYS A 282 -1.41 -13.50 22.28
C LYS A 282 -0.19 -12.97 23.06
N HIS A 283 0.04 -13.42 24.30
CA HIS A 283 1.11 -12.95 25.19
C HIS A 283 2.28 -13.94 25.29
N ALA A 284 2.05 -15.22 24.98
CA ALA A 284 3.06 -16.27 25.05
C ALA A 284 4.25 -16.03 24.09
N ASP A 285 5.45 -16.43 24.53
CA ASP A 285 6.65 -16.41 23.68
C ASP A 285 6.74 -17.67 22.81
N TYR A 286 6.66 -17.48 21.49
CA TYR A 286 6.77 -18.54 20.50
C TYR A 286 8.17 -18.65 19.86
N THR A 287 9.17 -17.94 20.40
CA THR A 287 10.55 -17.96 19.88
C THR A 287 11.10 -19.39 19.77
N GLY A 288 11.56 -19.75 18.56
CA GLY A 288 12.06 -21.09 18.26
C GLY A 288 11.00 -22.19 18.12
N GLN A 289 9.71 -21.88 18.26
CA GLN A 289 8.61 -22.82 18.05
C GLN A 289 8.10 -22.79 16.61
N GLY A 290 7.74 -23.97 16.09
CA GLY A 290 7.20 -24.12 14.73
C GLY A 290 8.23 -23.87 13.63
N ILE A 291 7.75 -23.53 12.43
CA ILE A 291 8.59 -23.20 11.27
C ILE A 291 8.51 -21.69 10.99
N ASP A 292 9.67 -21.02 11.08
CA ASP A 292 9.83 -19.64 10.61
C ASP A 292 10.00 -19.61 9.09
N GLN A 293 8.86 -19.65 8.40
CA GLN A 293 8.81 -19.61 6.94
C GLN A 293 9.48 -18.35 6.39
N LEU A 294 9.27 -17.19 7.01
CA LEU A 294 9.86 -15.93 6.54
C LEU A 294 11.41 -15.97 6.59
N ALA A 295 11.98 -16.48 7.69
CA ALA A 295 13.42 -16.66 7.79
C ALA A 295 13.97 -17.68 6.78
N GLN A 296 13.25 -18.80 6.56
CA GLN A 296 13.62 -19.80 5.54
C GLN A 296 13.61 -19.21 4.13
N ILE A 297 12.60 -18.39 3.77
CA ILE A 297 12.55 -17.70 2.47
C ILE A 297 13.75 -16.77 2.30
N ILE A 298 14.03 -15.91 3.29
CA ILE A 298 15.17 -14.97 3.22
C ILE A 298 16.50 -15.70 3.15
N HIS A 299 16.65 -16.83 3.85
CA HIS A 299 17.84 -17.68 3.74
C HIS A 299 17.98 -18.27 2.34
N THR A 300 16.93 -18.92 1.82
CA THR A 300 16.93 -19.58 0.50
C THR A 300 17.20 -18.59 -0.63
N ILE A 301 16.60 -17.39 -0.60
CA ILE A 301 16.89 -16.32 -1.59
C ILE A 301 18.39 -15.98 -1.62
N LYS A 302 19.08 -16.03 -0.46
CA LYS A 302 20.50 -15.68 -0.34
C LYS A 302 21.46 -16.83 -0.69
N THR A 303 21.05 -18.08 -0.50
CA THR A 303 21.93 -19.25 -0.64
C THR A 303 21.61 -20.14 -1.84
N ASN A 304 20.36 -20.16 -2.30
CA ASN A 304 19.87 -20.94 -3.44
C ASN A 304 18.72 -20.20 -4.17
N PRO A 305 18.99 -19.07 -4.84
CA PRO A 305 17.95 -18.23 -5.46
C PRO A 305 17.13 -18.91 -6.56
N ASP A 306 17.65 -19.98 -7.17
CA ASP A 306 16.96 -20.78 -8.19
C ASP A 306 15.97 -21.81 -7.60
N ASP A 307 15.82 -21.88 -6.27
CA ASP A 307 14.91 -22.81 -5.61
C ASP A 307 13.44 -22.51 -5.93
N ARG A 308 12.72 -23.54 -6.41
CA ARG A 308 11.31 -23.41 -6.83
C ARG A 308 10.30 -23.59 -5.70
N ARG A 309 10.76 -23.79 -4.46
CA ARG A 309 9.96 -24.08 -3.25
C ARG A 309 9.88 -22.90 -2.29
N MET A 310 10.31 -21.70 -2.71
CA MET A 310 10.22 -20.47 -1.94
C MET A 310 8.76 -20.00 -1.75
N ILE A 311 7.99 -20.73 -0.92
CA ILE A 311 6.57 -20.49 -0.63
C ILE A 311 6.39 -20.22 0.87
N MET A 312 5.58 -19.21 1.21
CA MET A 312 5.16 -18.90 2.57
C MET A 312 3.63 -18.95 2.66
N SER A 313 3.09 -19.78 3.56
CA SER A 313 1.65 -20.02 3.72
C SER A 313 1.12 -19.50 5.06
N ALA A 314 0.01 -18.78 5.03
CA ALA A 314 -0.82 -18.53 6.21
C ALA A 314 -1.92 -19.61 6.39
N TRP A 315 -2.16 -20.45 5.38
CA TRP A 315 -3.25 -21.42 5.38
C TRP A 315 -2.84 -22.73 6.08
N ASN A 316 -3.07 -22.81 7.39
CA ASN A 316 -2.94 -24.02 8.18
C ASN A 316 -4.33 -24.62 8.50
N PRO A 317 -4.74 -25.75 7.88
CA PRO A 317 -6.03 -26.40 8.15
C PRO A 317 -6.28 -26.81 9.60
N VAL A 318 -5.22 -27.10 10.38
CA VAL A 318 -5.34 -27.48 11.80
C VAL A 318 -5.71 -26.27 12.65
N ASP A 319 -5.14 -25.10 12.34
CA ASP A 319 -5.30 -23.88 13.13
C ASP A 319 -6.48 -23.00 12.68
N ILE A 320 -7.04 -23.23 11.49
CA ILE A 320 -8.19 -22.46 10.97
C ILE A 320 -9.36 -22.35 11.96
N PRO A 321 -9.80 -23.41 12.67
CA PRO A 321 -10.84 -23.32 13.69
C PRO A 321 -10.46 -22.48 14.92
N LEU A 322 -9.17 -22.19 15.12
CA LEU A 322 -8.65 -21.41 16.24
C LEU A 322 -8.54 -19.91 15.92
N MET A 323 -8.56 -19.54 14.64
CA MET A 323 -8.39 -18.16 14.17
C MET A 323 -9.70 -17.37 14.28
N ALA A 324 -9.63 -16.08 14.65
CA ALA A 324 -10.79 -15.20 14.59
C ALA A 324 -11.34 -15.07 13.16
N LEU A 325 -10.44 -14.95 12.16
CA LEU A 325 -10.82 -14.95 10.75
C LEU A 325 -9.81 -15.76 9.92
N PRO A 326 -10.23 -16.80 9.18
CA PRO A 326 -9.34 -17.58 8.33
C PRO A 326 -8.68 -16.71 7.24
N PRO A 327 -7.39 -16.93 6.90
CA PRO A 327 -6.62 -15.95 6.13
C PRO A 327 -7.10 -15.82 4.68
N CYS A 328 -7.31 -14.58 4.23
CA CYS A 328 -7.76 -14.25 2.88
C CYS A 328 -6.63 -14.38 1.86
N HIS A 329 -5.48 -13.75 2.14
CA HIS A 329 -4.24 -13.98 1.40
C HIS A 329 -3.55 -15.21 1.97
N SER A 330 -3.75 -16.35 1.30
CA SER A 330 -3.51 -17.68 1.86
C SER A 330 -2.05 -18.11 1.77
N PHE A 331 -1.35 -17.76 0.70
CA PHE A 331 0.09 -17.99 0.54
C PHE A 331 0.70 -17.02 -0.48
N CYS A 332 2.03 -16.88 -0.44
CA CYS A 332 2.81 -16.28 -1.52
C CYS A 332 4.00 -17.15 -1.90
N GLN A 333 4.48 -16.97 -3.14
CA GLN A 333 5.66 -17.61 -3.70
C GLN A 333 6.62 -16.55 -4.22
N PHE A 334 7.91 -16.73 -3.96
CA PHE A 334 8.97 -15.86 -4.44
C PHE A 334 9.73 -16.51 -5.61
N TYR A 335 10.28 -15.67 -6.48
CA TYR A 335 11.07 -16.07 -7.63
C TYR A 335 12.18 -15.05 -7.86
N VAL A 336 13.42 -15.52 -8.05
CA VAL A 336 14.58 -14.68 -8.34
C VAL A 336 15.03 -14.95 -9.77
N ALA A 337 15.33 -13.88 -10.52
CA ALA A 337 16.02 -13.97 -11.81
C ALA A 337 16.82 -12.69 -12.06
N ASN A 338 18.01 -12.81 -12.64
CA ASN A 338 18.86 -11.67 -13.04
C ASN A 338 19.13 -10.64 -11.92
N GLY A 339 19.17 -11.06 -10.66
CA GLY A 339 19.32 -10.16 -9.50
C GLY A 339 18.05 -9.40 -9.10
N GLU A 340 16.88 -9.80 -9.64
CA GLU A 340 15.57 -9.20 -9.34
C GLU A 340 14.63 -10.22 -8.68
N LEU A 341 13.88 -9.76 -7.67
CA LEU A 341 12.88 -10.54 -6.93
C LEU A 341 11.47 -10.26 -7.47
N SER A 342 10.72 -11.32 -7.74
CA SER A 342 9.28 -11.29 -7.98
C SER A 342 8.52 -12.00 -6.86
N CYS A 343 7.27 -11.59 -6.63
CA CYS A 343 6.36 -12.21 -5.67
C CYS A 343 5.03 -12.53 -6.35
N GLN A 344 4.53 -13.75 -6.19
CA GLN A 344 3.17 -14.14 -6.53
C GLN A 344 2.37 -14.35 -5.25
N MET A 345 1.22 -13.71 -5.10
CA MET A 345 0.34 -13.89 -3.94
C MET A 345 -1.00 -14.49 -4.35
N TYR A 346 -1.46 -15.49 -3.59
CA TYR A 346 -2.75 -16.14 -3.76
C TYR A 346 -3.76 -15.66 -2.73
N GLN A 347 -4.92 -15.16 -3.19
CA GLN A 347 -5.98 -14.64 -2.32
C GLN A 347 -7.31 -15.36 -2.54
N ARG A 348 -7.71 -16.19 -1.58
CA ARG A 348 -8.95 -16.99 -1.63
C ARG A 348 -10.24 -16.16 -1.53
N SER A 349 -10.17 -14.90 -1.11
CA SER A 349 -11.35 -14.03 -0.91
C SER A 349 -10.97 -12.57 -1.10
N CYS A 350 -11.59 -11.92 -2.09
CA CYS A 350 -11.14 -10.64 -2.62
C CYS A 350 -12.26 -9.58 -2.60
N ASP A 351 -12.34 -8.80 -1.52
CA ASP A 351 -13.11 -7.54 -1.54
C ASP A 351 -12.38 -6.55 -2.46
N MET A 352 -12.89 -6.40 -3.69
CA MET A 352 -12.33 -5.50 -4.68
C MET A 352 -12.46 -4.03 -4.27
N GLY A 353 -13.57 -3.65 -3.62
CA GLY A 353 -13.88 -2.27 -3.31
C GLY A 353 -13.02 -1.72 -2.18
N LEU A 354 -12.76 -2.52 -1.14
CA LEU A 354 -12.01 -2.11 0.06
C LEU A 354 -10.63 -2.77 0.16
N GLY A 355 -10.59 -4.10 0.15
CA GLY A 355 -9.41 -4.90 0.53
C GLY A 355 -8.31 -4.95 -0.53
N ILE A 356 -8.63 -5.25 -1.78
CA ILE A 356 -7.63 -5.47 -2.84
C ILE A 356 -6.66 -4.30 -3.05
N PRO A 357 -7.07 -3.01 -3.06
CA PRO A 357 -6.15 -1.88 -3.12
C PRO A 357 -5.13 -1.86 -1.97
N PHE A 358 -5.52 -2.36 -0.79
CA PHE A 358 -4.67 -2.49 0.38
C PHE A 358 -3.75 -3.73 0.27
N ASN A 359 -4.27 -4.87 -0.20
CA ASN A 359 -3.50 -6.10 -0.37
C ASN A 359 -2.42 -5.99 -1.45
N ILE A 360 -2.68 -5.28 -2.57
CA ILE A 360 -1.69 -4.97 -3.61
C ILE A 360 -0.52 -4.20 -2.99
N ALA A 361 -0.81 -3.12 -2.26
CA ALA A 361 0.20 -2.30 -1.59
C ALA A 361 0.99 -3.10 -0.54
N SER A 362 0.31 -3.92 0.28
CA SER A 362 0.94 -4.72 1.35
C SER A 362 1.94 -5.73 0.81
N TYR A 363 1.56 -6.57 -0.15
CA TYR A 363 2.50 -7.55 -0.71
C TYR A 363 3.55 -6.92 -1.63
N SER A 364 3.29 -5.77 -2.24
CA SER A 364 4.32 -5.00 -2.95
C SER A 364 5.39 -4.55 -1.97
N LEU A 365 4.99 -3.94 -0.84
CA LEU A 365 5.90 -3.52 0.22
C LEU A 365 6.69 -4.70 0.81
N LEU A 366 6.06 -5.86 1.03
CA LEU A 366 6.76 -7.08 1.44
C LEU A 366 7.84 -7.49 0.43
N THR A 367 7.55 -7.37 -0.88
CA THR A 367 8.50 -7.69 -1.95
C THR A 367 9.69 -6.72 -1.94
N TYR A 368 9.47 -5.42 -1.74
CA TYR A 368 10.55 -4.44 -1.56
C TYR A 368 11.41 -4.73 -0.33
N ILE A 369 10.79 -5.06 0.82
CA ILE A 369 11.51 -5.38 2.06
C ILE A 369 12.40 -6.62 1.87
N ILE A 370 11.85 -7.71 1.32
CA ILE A 370 12.61 -8.94 1.11
C ILE A 370 13.72 -8.73 0.07
N ALA A 371 13.45 -8.03 -1.04
CA ALA A 371 14.47 -7.70 -2.03
C ALA A 371 15.62 -6.89 -1.39
N HIS A 372 15.29 -5.85 -0.63
CA HIS A 372 16.28 -5.00 0.05
C HIS A 372 17.18 -5.79 1.01
N VAL A 373 16.61 -6.59 1.92
CA VAL A 373 17.42 -7.38 2.89
C VAL A 373 18.20 -8.53 2.23
N CYS A 374 17.92 -8.85 0.96
CA CYS A 374 18.64 -9.82 0.14
C CYS A 374 19.58 -9.20 -0.90
N ASN A 375 19.73 -7.87 -0.92
CA ASN A 375 20.52 -7.13 -1.92
C ASN A 375 20.07 -7.35 -3.38
N LEU A 376 18.76 -7.60 -3.59
CA LEU A 376 18.13 -7.74 -4.90
C LEU A 376 17.38 -6.46 -5.29
N LYS A 377 17.16 -6.30 -6.59
CA LYS A 377 16.14 -5.38 -7.11
C LYS A 377 14.75 -6.02 -7.02
N VAL A 378 13.69 -5.26 -7.23
CA VAL A 378 12.33 -5.78 -7.43
C VAL A 378 12.02 -5.88 -8.92
N MET A 379 11.19 -6.85 -9.32
CA MET A 379 10.73 -7.04 -10.70
C MET A 379 9.22 -6.84 -10.81
N ILE A 380 8.43 -7.83 -10.39
CA ILE A 380 6.97 -7.85 -10.59
C ILE A 380 6.30 -8.43 -9.35
N ILE A 381 5.15 -7.87 -8.97
CA ILE A 381 4.17 -8.56 -8.13
C ILE A 381 3.02 -9.10 -8.97
N ILE A 382 2.62 -10.34 -8.72
CA ILE A 382 1.53 -11.02 -9.39
C ILE A 382 0.45 -11.36 -8.35
N GLY A 383 -0.71 -10.70 -8.42
CA GLY A 383 -1.90 -11.13 -7.68
C GLY A 383 -2.69 -12.17 -8.47
N ILE A 384 -2.95 -13.35 -7.90
CA ILE A 384 -3.69 -14.46 -8.56
C ILE A 384 -4.79 -15.01 -7.64
N LYS A 385 -6.00 -15.22 -8.20
CA LYS A 385 -7.13 -16.14 -7.82
C LYS A 385 -7.41 -16.50 -6.33
N MET A 386 -8.64 -16.92 -5.98
CA MET A 386 -9.93 -16.21 -5.98
C MET A 386 -11.08 -17.07 -5.47
N ILE A 387 -11.90 -16.49 -4.61
CA ILE A 387 -13.37 -16.49 -4.65
C ILE A 387 -13.76 -15.01 -4.41
N ILE A 388 -14.85 -14.54 -5.00
CA ILE A 388 -15.53 -13.30 -4.58
C ILE A 388 -16.89 -13.75 -4.02
#